data_AF-A0A5P0YZK2-F1
#
_entry.id   AF-A0A5P0YZK2-F1
#
_cell.length_a   1.000
_cell.length_b   1.000
_cell.length_c   1.000
_cell.angle_alpha   90.00
_cell.angle_beta   90.00
_cell.angle_gamma   90.00
#
_symmetry.space_group_name_H-M   'P 1'
#
loop_
_entity.id
_entity.type
_entity.pdbx_description
1 polymer ?
#
loop_
_entity_poly.entity_id
_entity_poly.type
_entity_poly.pdbx_seq_one_letter_code
_entity_poly.pdbx_strand_id
1 'polypeptide(L)'
;DKPPARYRRAVPIWADGNLPDLTRVVRSTAVLAAVRDATAGTCQDESAAAPFAHGRWLFSHNGAIPDWPALPDDLGEPVTAAEVATLEARCDSVLLWLLLSRRLAAGEDPAHVLADTALRVAAARPGSRLNLLLTDGRSITGVRHGDTLWYRTAADGEPPGVLVASEPDDRDGWREAPEHSLLTATATGVRTRPLTPTRDASPA
;
A
#
# COMPACT_ATOMS: atom_id res chain seq x y z
N ASP A 1 9.36 -18.59 8.52
CA ASP A 1 8.05 -17.97 8.32
C ASP A 1 7.49 -18.28 6.94
N LYS A 2 6.19 -18.52 6.85
CA LYS A 2 5.51 -18.77 5.57
C LYS A 2 5.15 -17.41 4.93
N PRO A 3 5.32 -17.26 3.60
CA PRO A 3 4.90 -16.05 2.91
C PRO A 3 3.38 -15.86 3.02
N PRO A 4 2.88 -14.61 2.94
CA PRO A 4 1.44 -14.32 3.02
C PRO A 4 0.70 -14.94 1.84
N ALA A 5 -0.48 -15.51 2.11
CA ALA A 5 -1.36 -16.01 1.04
C ALA A 5 -2.00 -14.83 0.30
N ARG A 6 -2.10 -14.94 -1.03
CA ARG A 6 -2.78 -13.95 -1.89
C ARG A 6 -3.89 -14.63 -2.67
N TYR A 7 -5.03 -13.98 -2.72
CA TYR A 7 -6.14 -14.30 -3.61
C TYR A 7 -6.44 -13.05 -4.44
N ARG A 8 -6.28 -13.14 -5.76
CA ARG A 8 -6.45 -12.03 -6.70
C ARG A 8 -7.28 -12.49 -7.88
N ARG A 9 -8.07 -11.58 -8.45
CA ARG A 9 -8.88 -11.83 -9.63
C ARG A 9 -8.99 -10.59 -10.50
N ALA A 10 -9.14 -10.80 -11.81
CA ALA A 10 -9.40 -9.76 -12.81
C ALA A 10 -10.90 -9.60 -13.11
N VAL A 11 -11.76 -9.74 -12.10
CA VAL A 11 -13.21 -9.54 -12.22
C VAL A 11 -13.68 -8.59 -11.13
N PRO A 12 -14.81 -7.88 -11.33
CA PRO A 12 -15.42 -7.11 -10.27
C PRO A 12 -15.69 -7.99 -9.04
N ILE A 13 -15.49 -7.44 -7.85
CA ILE A 13 -15.57 -8.20 -6.59
C ILE A 13 -16.93 -8.89 -6.40
N TRP A 14 -18.02 -8.26 -6.85
CA TRP A 14 -19.38 -8.81 -6.79
C TRP A 14 -19.65 -9.92 -7.81
N ALA A 15 -18.82 -10.06 -8.84
CA ALA A 15 -18.92 -11.11 -9.85
C ALA A 15 -18.06 -12.34 -9.51
N ASP A 16 -17.27 -12.29 -8.43
CA ASP A 16 -16.44 -13.41 -8.03
C ASP A 16 -17.22 -14.45 -7.21
N GLY A 17 -17.70 -15.50 -7.88
CA GLY A 17 -18.45 -16.58 -7.24
C GLY A 17 -17.66 -17.39 -6.19
N ASN A 18 -16.32 -17.33 -6.19
CA ASN A 18 -15.49 -18.05 -5.23
C ASN A 18 -15.28 -17.28 -3.93
N LEU A 19 -15.34 -15.95 -3.98
CA LEU A 19 -15.00 -15.08 -2.84
C LEU A 19 -15.91 -15.32 -1.61
N PRO A 20 -17.24 -15.47 -1.73
CA PRO A 20 -18.08 -15.75 -0.58
C PRO A 20 -17.68 -17.03 0.18
N ASP A 21 -17.37 -18.12 -0.53
CA ASP A 21 -16.98 -19.36 0.12
C ASP A 21 -15.60 -19.29 0.78
N LEU A 22 -14.65 -18.59 0.15
CA LEU A 22 -13.32 -18.36 0.72
C LEU A 22 -13.39 -17.50 1.99
N THR A 23 -14.11 -16.39 1.97
CA THR A 23 -14.25 -15.49 3.15
C THR A 23 -14.94 -16.18 4.33
N ARG A 24 -15.81 -17.16 4.07
CA ARG A 24 -16.46 -17.97 5.11
C ARG A 24 -15.46 -18.78 5.94
N VAL A 25 -14.40 -19.32 5.33
CA VAL A 25 -13.47 -20.27 5.98
C VAL A 25 -12.09 -19.70 6.31
N VAL A 26 -11.62 -18.71 5.55
CA VAL A 26 -10.29 -18.13 5.76
C VAL A 26 -10.33 -17.22 6.98
N ARG A 27 -9.36 -17.39 7.89
CA ARG A 27 -9.15 -16.54 9.06
C ARG A 27 -7.68 -16.11 9.10
N SER A 28 -7.45 -14.86 9.44
CA SER A 28 -6.12 -14.29 9.62
C SER A 28 -6.17 -13.19 10.68
N THR A 29 -5.06 -12.98 11.38
CA THR A 29 -4.88 -11.85 12.30
C THR A 29 -4.53 -10.55 11.57
N ALA A 30 -4.19 -10.64 10.27
CA ALA A 30 -3.89 -9.49 9.42
C ALA A 30 -4.34 -9.77 7.98
N VAL A 31 -5.06 -8.80 7.40
CA VAL A 31 -5.60 -8.88 6.04
C VAL A 31 -5.36 -7.55 5.35
N LEU A 32 -4.86 -7.61 4.11
CA LEU A 32 -4.83 -6.46 3.20
C LEU A 32 -5.67 -6.82 1.97
N ALA A 33 -6.68 -6.00 1.68
CA ALA A 33 -7.57 -6.17 0.55
C ALA A 33 -7.66 -4.88 -0.26
N ALA A 34 -7.89 -5.01 -1.57
CA ALA A 34 -8.05 -3.89 -2.47
C ALA A 34 -9.03 -4.27 -3.58
N VAL A 35 -9.84 -3.29 -4.01
CA VAL A 35 -10.58 -3.34 -5.26
C VAL A 35 -9.90 -2.35 -6.20
N ARG A 36 -9.63 -2.78 -7.43
CA ARG A 36 -8.85 -2.00 -8.38
C ARG A 36 -9.75 -1.21 -9.31
N ASP A 37 -9.51 0.09 -9.39
CA ASP A 37 -9.88 0.92 -10.53
C ASP A 37 -8.62 1.15 -11.39
N ALA A 38 -8.68 0.79 -12.67
CA ALA A 38 -7.48 0.64 -13.47
C ALA A 38 -7.01 1.97 -14.07
N THR A 39 -5.78 2.37 -13.76
CA THR A 39 -5.10 3.48 -14.47
C THR A 39 -5.01 3.17 -15.96
N ALA A 40 -5.32 4.16 -16.82
CA ALA A 40 -5.23 4.00 -18.27
C ALA A 40 -3.81 3.58 -18.70
N GLY A 41 -3.71 2.67 -19.68
CA GLY A 41 -2.43 2.17 -20.21
C GLY A 41 -1.72 1.13 -19.34
N THR A 42 -2.39 0.62 -18.30
CA THR A 42 -1.88 -0.47 -17.44
C THR A 42 -2.46 -1.84 -17.83
N CYS A 43 -1.76 -2.90 -17.45
CA CYS A 43 -2.27 -4.28 -17.57
C CYS A 43 -3.63 -4.42 -16.86
N GLN A 44 -4.51 -5.25 -17.42
CA GLN A 44 -5.89 -5.44 -16.94
C GLN A 44 -6.12 -6.81 -16.28
N ASP A 45 -5.09 -7.65 -16.23
CA ASP A 45 -5.18 -8.98 -15.63
C ASP A 45 -4.95 -8.95 -14.11
N GLU A 46 -5.09 -10.12 -13.47
CA GLU A 46 -5.09 -10.27 -12.02
C GLU A 46 -3.74 -9.96 -11.37
N SER A 47 -2.64 -10.01 -12.13
CA SER A 47 -1.32 -9.66 -11.63
C SER A 47 -1.20 -8.18 -11.26
N ALA A 48 -2.00 -7.32 -11.88
CA ALA A 48 -2.03 -5.89 -11.61
C ALA A 48 -2.95 -5.52 -10.42
N ALA A 49 -3.69 -6.48 -9.87
CA ALA A 49 -4.50 -6.28 -8.68
C ALA A 49 -3.64 -6.40 -7.41
N ALA A 50 -3.76 -5.42 -6.52
CA ALA A 50 -3.21 -5.50 -5.17
C ALA A 50 -3.95 -6.61 -4.36
N PRO A 51 -3.32 -7.20 -3.33
CA PRO A 51 -2.00 -6.84 -2.80
C PRO A 51 -0.83 -7.45 -3.58
N PHE A 52 0.23 -6.66 -3.70
CA PHE A 52 1.56 -7.13 -4.13
C PHE A 52 2.31 -7.71 -2.93
N ALA A 53 3.25 -8.63 -3.16
CA ALA A 53 3.98 -9.29 -2.07
C ALA A 53 5.47 -9.45 -2.33
N HIS A 54 6.25 -9.39 -1.26
CA HIS A 54 7.66 -9.78 -1.25
C HIS A 54 8.06 -10.20 0.18
N GLY A 55 8.54 -11.44 0.34
CA GLY A 55 8.84 -11.99 1.67
C GLY A 55 7.61 -12.01 2.58
N ARG A 56 7.67 -11.25 3.68
CA ARG A 56 6.57 -11.10 4.65
C ARG A 56 5.58 -10.00 4.32
N TRP A 57 5.92 -9.14 3.35
CA TRP A 57 5.19 -7.90 3.11
C TRP A 57 4.02 -8.12 2.16
N LEU A 58 2.90 -7.47 2.48
CA LEU A 58 1.80 -7.20 1.56
C LEU A 58 1.69 -5.68 1.36
N PHE A 59 1.48 -5.26 0.12
CA PHE A 59 1.40 -3.86 -0.26
C PHE A 59 0.22 -3.55 -1.18
N SER A 60 -0.39 -2.39 -0.98
CA SER A 60 -1.44 -1.84 -1.84
C SER A 60 -1.18 -0.35 -2.10
N HIS A 61 -1.56 0.08 -3.30
CA HIS A 61 -1.56 1.47 -3.73
C HIS A 61 -2.95 1.79 -4.26
N ASN A 62 -3.65 2.70 -3.59
CA ASN A 62 -4.86 3.33 -4.06
C ASN A 62 -4.49 4.72 -4.58
N GLY A 63 -4.57 4.90 -5.89
CA GLY A 63 -4.15 6.12 -6.54
C GLY A 63 -3.63 5.87 -7.95
N ALA A 64 -2.95 6.88 -8.48
CA ALA A 64 -2.37 6.83 -9.82
C ALA A 64 -1.14 7.73 -9.86
N ILE A 65 -0.13 7.29 -10.60
CA ILE A 65 1.09 8.06 -10.85
C ILE A 65 1.12 8.49 -12.32
N PRO A 66 1.00 9.79 -12.63
CA PRO A 66 1.17 10.28 -13.99
C PRO A 66 2.57 9.97 -14.53
N ASP A 67 2.67 9.60 -15.81
CA ASP A 67 3.95 9.33 -16.48
C ASP A 67 4.93 8.47 -15.66
N TRP A 68 4.38 7.43 -15.02
CA TRP A 68 5.12 6.52 -14.16
C TRP A 68 6.25 5.75 -14.84
N PRO A 69 6.24 5.44 -16.17
CA PRO A 69 7.35 4.69 -16.77
C PRO A 69 8.70 5.41 -16.69
N ALA A 70 8.70 6.75 -16.68
CA ALA A 70 9.91 7.58 -16.55
C ALA A 70 10.29 7.88 -15.08
N LEU A 71 9.43 7.51 -14.12
CA LEU A 71 9.64 7.76 -12.69
C LEU A 71 11.00 7.25 -12.16
N PRO A 72 11.50 6.05 -12.53
CA PRO A 72 12.76 5.55 -11.98
C PRO A 72 13.95 6.45 -12.29
N ASP A 73 14.01 6.99 -13.51
CA ASP A 73 15.10 7.87 -13.93
C ASP A 73 15.04 9.21 -13.19
N ASP A 74 13.83 9.77 -13.03
CA ASP A 74 13.63 11.04 -12.31
C ASP A 74 13.89 10.92 -10.80
N LEU A 75 13.72 9.72 -10.24
CA LEU A 75 14.09 9.43 -8.87
C LEU A 75 15.59 9.09 -8.71
N GLY A 76 16.32 8.89 -9.81
CA GLY A 76 17.71 8.41 -9.77
C GLY A 76 17.83 6.94 -9.35
N GLU A 77 16.78 6.14 -9.54
CA GLU A 77 16.67 4.73 -9.15
C GLU A 77 16.39 3.82 -10.36
N PRO A 78 17.31 3.72 -11.33
CA PRO A 78 17.06 2.99 -12.57
C PRO A 78 16.64 1.55 -12.32
N VAL A 79 15.72 1.05 -13.16
CA VAL A 79 15.26 -0.34 -13.13
C VAL A 79 16.04 -1.16 -14.15
N THR A 80 16.61 -2.28 -13.71
CA THR A 80 17.37 -3.16 -14.59
C THR A 80 16.45 -3.96 -15.51
N ALA A 81 16.96 -4.40 -16.67
CA ALA A 81 16.21 -5.27 -17.56
C ALA A 81 15.76 -6.58 -16.88
N ALA A 82 16.57 -7.11 -15.96
CA ALA A 82 16.25 -8.29 -15.17
C ALA A 82 15.03 -8.04 -14.27
N GLU A 83 14.96 -6.89 -13.60
CA GLU A 83 13.81 -6.55 -12.76
C GLU A 83 12.55 -6.33 -13.59
N VAL A 84 12.65 -5.62 -14.72
CA VAL A 84 11.53 -5.45 -15.68
C VAL A 84 10.98 -6.81 -16.11
N ALA A 85 11.86 -7.77 -16.42
CA ALA A 85 11.45 -9.13 -16.83
C ALA A 85 10.74 -9.92 -15.72
N THR A 86 10.90 -9.52 -14.45
CA THR A 86 10.29 -10.18 -13.29
C THR A 86 9.09 -9.42 -12.69
N LEU A 87 8.73 -8.27 -13.25
CA LEU A 87 7.57 -7.51 -12.78
C LEU A 87 6.30 -8.34 -12.93
N GLU A 88 5.49 -8.39 -11.87
CA GLU A 88 4.23 -9.13 -11.92
C GLU A 88 3.27 -8.55 -12.98
N ALA A 89 3.26 -7.22 -13.15
CA ALA A 89 2.43 -6.54 -14.14
C ALA A 89 3.05 -5.22 -14.61
N ARG A 90 2.62 -4.74 -15.79
CA ARG A 90 2.95 -3.39 -16.27
C ARG A 90 1.94 -2.36 -15.71
N CYS A 91 2.19 -1.86 -14.50
CA CYS A 91 1.46 -0.73 -13.92
C CYS A 91 2.32 0.09 -12.95
N ASP A 92 1.86 1.31 -12.66
CA ASP A 92 2.45 2.22 -11.68
C ASP A 92 2.59 1.60 -10.29
N SER A 93 1.55 0.92 -9.79
CA SER A 93 1.58 0.29 -8.47
C SER A 93 2.63 -0.80 -8.34
N VAL A 94 2.87 -1.59 -9.40
CA VAL A 94 3.92 -2.62 -9.42
C VAL A 94 5.31 -1.99 -9.47
N LEU A 95 5.49 -0.93 -10.26
CA LEU A 95 6.74 -0.19 -10.26
C LEU A 95 7.04 0.43 -8.89
N LEU A 96 6.06 1.08 -8.28
CA LEU A 96 6.19 1.65 -6.95
C LEU A 96 6.53 0.55 -5.92
N TRP A 97 5.88 -0.62 -6.03
CA TRP A 97 6.19 -1.75 -5.17
C TRP A 97 7.62 -2.25 -5.34
N LEU A 98 8.15 -2.32 -6.57
CA LEU A 98 9.54 -2.68 -6.82
C LEU A 98 10.49 -1.77 -6.04
N LEU A 99 10.34 -0.44 -6.17
CA LEU A 99 11.19 0.54 -5.50
C LEU A 99 11.13 0.40 -3.97
N LEU A 100 9.92 0.29 -3.40
CA LEU A 100 9.72 0.09 -1.97
C LEU A 100 10.34 -1.23 -1.48
N SER A 101 10.13 -2.31 -2.22
CA SER A 101 10.57 -3.65 -1.84
C SER A 101 12.10 -3.78 -1.79
N ARG A 102 12.84 -3.08 -2.67
CA ARG A 102 14.31 -3.00 -2.61
C ARG A 102 14.79 -2.45 -1.26
N ARG A 103 14.22 -1.32 -0.84
CA ARG A 103 14.57 -0.63 0.41
C ARG A 103 14.17 -1.44 1.64
N LEU A 104 13.00 -2.06 1.61
CA LEU A 104 12.54 -2.97 2.67
C LEU A 104 13.45 -4.22 2.78
N ALA A 105 13.93 -4.75 1.65
CA ALA A 105 14.86 -5.88 1.63
C ALA A 105 16.25 -5.49 2.15
N ALA A 106 16.66 -4.24 1.97
CA ALA A 106 17.87 -3.67 2.58
C ALA A 106 17.75 -3.43 4.10
N GLY A 107 16.57 -3.67 4.69
CA GLY A 107 16.35 -3.56 6.13
C GLY A 107 16.02 -2.16 6.62
N GLU A 108 15.69 -1.23 5.73
CA GLU A 108 15.24 0.11 6.10
C GLU A 108 13.89 0.09 6.85
N ASP A 109 13.67 1.11 7.68
CA ASP A 109 12.43 1.28 8.44
C ASP A 109 11.21 1.46 7.50
N PRO A 110 10.14 0.66 7.63
CA PRO A 110 8.99 0.71 6.71
C PRO A 110 8.28 2.06 6.68
N ALA A 111 8.18 2.73 7.83
CA ALA A 111 7.55 4.05 7.95
C ALA A 111 8.38 5.14 7.25
N HIS A 112 9.70 5.06 7.34
CA HIS A 112 10.60 5.91 6.57
C HIS A 112 10.50 5.63 5.07
N VAL A 113 10.59 4.36 4.65
CA VAL A 113 10.56 3.95 3.24
C VAL A 113 9.28 4.44 2.55
N LEU A 114 8.11 4.24 3.17
CA LEU A 114 6.83 4.70 2.61
C LEU A 114 6.75 6.23 2.55
N ALA A 115 7.11 6.93 3.64
CA ALA A 115 7.00 8.38 3.70
C ALA A 115 7.94 9.08 2.71
N ASP A 116 9.21 8.66 2.67
CA ASP A 116 10.23 9.24 1.78
C ASP A 116 9.89 8.97 0.31
N THR A 117 9.53 7.73 -0.03
CA THR A 117 9.14 7.38 -1.41
C THR A 117 7.92 8.19 -1.84
N ALA A 118 6.89 8.31 -1.00
CA ALA A 118 5.71 9.09 -1.34
C ALA A 118 6.04 10.58 -1.58
N LEU A 119 6.91 11.17 -0.75
CA LEU A 119 7.34 12.56 -0.91
C LEU A 119 8.14 12.76 -2.20
N ARG A 120 9.08 11.86 -2.50
CA ARG A 120 9.90 11.92 -3.72
C ARG A 120 9.06 11.73 -4.98
N VAL A 121 8.12 10.79 -4.97
CA VAL A 121 7.19 10.57 -6.09
C VAL A 121 6.27 11.77 -6.28
N ALA A 122 5.67 12.31 -5.21
CA ALA A 122 4.81 13.49 -5.31
C ALA A 122 5.56 14.73 -5.84
N ALA A 123 6.85 14.88 -5.50
CA ALA A 123 7.69 15.94 -6.02
C ALA A 123 8.04 15.74 -7.51
N ALA A 124 8.40 14.52 -7.91
CA ALA A 124 8.75 14.20 -9.31
C ALA A 124 7.52 14.13 -10.23
N ARG A 125 6.35 13.80 -9.68
CA ARG A 125 5.06 13.67 -10.39
C ARG A 125 3.96 14.43 -9.64
N PRO A 126 3.91 15.76 -9.78
CA PRO A 126 2.80 16.55 -9.27
C PRO A 126 1.47 16.03 -9.80
N GLY A 127 0.49 15.86 -8.92
CA GLY A 127 -0.82 15.26 -9.26
C GLY A 127 -0.92 13.76 -9.03
N SER A 128 0.14 13.11 -8.52
CA SER A 128 0.05 11.74 -8.04
C SER A 128 -0.91 11.63 -6.86
N ARG A 129 -1.69 10.56 -6.83
CA ARG A 129 -2.43 10.12 -5.64
C ARG A 129 -1.71 8.88 -5.11
N LEU A 130 -1.36 8.85 -3.84
CA LEU A 130 -0.42 7.89 -3.26
C LEU A 130 -0.95 7.38 -1.92
N ASN A 131 -2.17 6.86 -1.88
CA ASN A 131 -2.64 6.18 -0.68
C ASN A 131 -2.02 4.78 -0.62
N LEU A 132 -1.00 4.66 0.22
CA LEU A 132 -0.20 3.44 0.35
C LEU A 132 -0.62 2.68 1.60
N LEU A 133 -0.67 1.35 1.52
CA LEU A 133 -0.82 0.47 2.68
C LEU A 133 0.19 -0.67 2.59
N LEU A 134 0.94 -0.87 3.67
CA LEU A 134 1.93 -1.92 3.84
C LEU A 134 1.66 -2.67 5.15
N THR A 135 1.76 -3.99 5.13
CA THR A 135 1.73 -4.81 6.34
C THR A 135 2.71 -5.97 6.27
N ASP A 136 3.31 -6.30 7.42
CA ASP A 136 4.11 -7.52 7.65
C ASP A 136 3.32 -8.64 8.34
N GLY A 137 2.00 -8.46 8.48
CA GLY A 137 1.13 -9.35 9.24
C GLY A 137 1.02 -9.03 10.73
N ARG A 138 1.73 -8.00 11.23
CA ARG A 138 1.67 -7.54 12.63
C ARG A 138 1.31 -6.07 12.77
N SER A 139 1.72 -5.26 11.81
CA SER A 139 1.53 -3.81 11.80
C SER A 139 0.99 -3.33 10.47
N ILE A 140 0.42 -2.13 10.46
CA ILE A 140 0.02 -1.40 9.25
C ILE A 140 0.86 -0.13 9.20
N THR A 141 1.51 0.11 8.06
CA THR A 141 2.10 1.41 7.72
C THR A 141 1.36 1.93 6.50
N GLY A 142 0.88 3.16 6.55
CA GLY A 142 0.12 3.76 5.46
C GLY A 142 0.48 5.21 5.22
N VAL A 143 0.29 5.65 3.99
CA VAL A 143 0.43 7.05 3.57
C VAL A 143 -0.92 7.52 3.08
N ARG A 144 -1.34 8.72 3.48
CA ARG A 144 -2.44 9.45 2.86
C ARG A 144 -1.87 10.60 2.03
N HIS A 145 -2.14 10.58 0.72
CA HIS A 145 -1.80 11.66 -0.20
C HIS A 145 -2.74 11.65 -1.41
N GLY A 146 -3.59 12.66 -1.52
CA GLY A 146 -4.43 12.89 -2.71
C GLY A 146 -5.74 12.10 -2.77
N ASP A 147 -6.00 11.21 -1.81
CA ASP A 147 -7.26 10.48 -1.64
C ASP A 147 -7.58 10.29 -0.13
N THR A 148 -8.79 9.88 0.23
CA THR A 148 -9.18 9.67 1.63
C THR A 148 -8.57 8.41 2.24
N LEU A 149 -8.24 8.49 3.52
CA LEU A 149 -7.81 7.34 4.33
C LEU A 149 -8.40 7.45 5.72
N TRP A 150 -9.04 6.38 6.17
CA TRP A 150 -9.74 6.29 7.44
C TRP A 150 -9.18 5.16 8.28
N TYR A 151 -9.30 5.29 9.59
CA TYR A 151 -8.98 4.23 10.52
C TYR A 151 -10.02 4.09 11.62
N ARG A 152 -10.15 2.87 12.14
CA ARG A 152 -10.97 2.57 13.32
C ARG A 152 -10.18 1.69 14.28
N THR A 153 -10.21 2.02 15.56
CA THR A 153 -9.76 1.17 16.65
C THR A 153 -10.96 0.39 17.21
N ALA A 154 -10.73 -0.84 17.67
CA ALA A 154 -11.73 -1.63 18.38
C ALA A 154 -12.42 -0.80 19.49
N ALA A 155 -13.75 -0.89 19.55
CA ALA A 155 -14.54 -0.28 20.63
C ALA A 155 -14.45 -1.10 21.93
N ASP A 156 -14.88 -0.52 23.04
CA ASP A 156 -14.93 -1.24 24.32
C ASP A 156 -15.79 -2.51 24.20
N GLY A 157 -15.20 -3.66 24.56
CA GLY A 157 -15.85 -4.96 24.44
C GLY A 157 -15.63 -5.69 23.11
N GLU A 158 -15.02 -5.04 22.11
CA GLU A 158 -14.57 -5.71 20.88
C GLU A 158 -13.16 -6.34 21.06
N PRO A 159 -12.82 -7.40 20.30
CA PRO A 159 -11.46 -7.90 20.24
C PRO A 159 -10.48 -6.80 19.76
N PRO A 160 -9.27 -6.69 20.35
CA PRO A 160 -8.29 -5.70 19.92
C PRO A 160 -7.98 -5.81 18.42
N GLY A 161 -8.04 -4.68 17.74
CA GLY A 161 -7.80 -4.61 16.31
C GLY A 161 -7.86 -3.18 15.80
N VAL A 162 -7.21 -2.98 14.66
CA VAL A 162 -7.28 -1.74 13.91
C VAL A 162 -7.70 -2.07 12.49
N LEU A 163 -8.62 -1.27 11.96
CA LEU A 163 -8.98 -1.25 10.56
C LEU A 163 -8.48 0.04 9.94
N VAL A 164 -7.99 -0.07 8.70
CA VAL A 164 -7.61 1.06 7.86
C VAL A 164 -8.26 0.84 6.49
N ALA A 165 -8.95 1.84 5.97
CA ALA A 165 -9.70 1.75 4.72
C ALA A 165 -9.72 3.09 3.98
N SER A 166 -9.90 3.07 2.67
CA SER A 166 -10.05 4.29 1.86
C SER A 166 -11.32 5.07 2.22
N GLU A 167 -12.38 4.35 2.61
CA GLU A 167 -13.68 4.89 2.99
C GLU A 167 -14.21 4.12 4.21
N PRO A 168 -14.97 4.78 5.10
CA PRO A 168 -15.61 4.10 6.22
C PRO A 168 -16.76 3.22 5.72
N ASP A 169 -17.02 2.13 6.45
CA ASP A 169 -18.25 1.37 6.30
C ASP A 169 -19.31 1.82 7.31
N ASP A 170 -20.42 1.07 7.40
CA ASP A 170 -21.57 1.40 8.25
C ASP A 170 -21.29 1.30 9.77
N ARG A 171 -20.06 0.95 10.20
CA ARG A 171 -19.71 0.85 11.62
C ARG A 171 -19.35 2.23 12.18
N ASP A 172 -19.66 2.49 13.44
CA ASP A 172 -19.26 3.71 14.12
C ASP A 172 -17.76 3.76 14.43
N GLY A 173 -17.25 4.93 14.84
CA GLY A 173 -15.89 5.08 15.39
C GLY A 173 -14.78 5.27 14.36
N TRP A 174 -15.10 5.40 13.08
CA TRP A 174 -14.14 5.78 12.05
C TRP A 174 -13.61 7.20 12.25
N ARG A 175 -12.32 7.37 11.99
CA ARG A 175 -11.61 8.65 12.04
C ARG A 175 -10.84 8.83 10.75
N GLU A 176 -10.98 9.99 10.13
CA GLU A 176 -10.21 10.33 8.95
C GLU A 176 -8.76 10.63 9.36
N ALA A 177 -7.79 9.97 8.73
CA ALA A 177 -6.38 10.30 8.89
C ALA A 177 -6.09 11.64 8.21
N PRO A 178 -5.34 12.59 8.78
CA PRO A 178 -5.10 13.89 8.14
C PRO A 178 -4.50 13.77 6.73
N GLU A 179 -4.86 14.67 5.81
CA GLU A 179 -4.23 14.74 4.49
C GLU A 179 -2.70 14.94 4.61
N HIS A 180 -1.93 14.38 3.66
CA HIS A 180 -0.47 14.39 3.69
C HIS A 180 0.12 13.85 5.01
N SER A 181 -0.35 12.69 5.45
CA SER A 181 0.11 12.05 6.70
C SER A 181 0.63 10.63 6.50
N LEU A 182 1.54 10.24 7.39
CA LEU A 182 1.89 8.85 7.63
C LEU A 182 1.04 8.32 8.79
N LEU A 183 0.44 7.15 8.57
CA LEU A 183 -0.25 6.34 9.57
C LEU A 183 0.60 5.12 9.92
N THR A 184 0.76 4.85 11.21
CA THR A 184 1.31 3.59 11.73
C THR A 184 0.35 3.01 12.73
N ALA A 185 0.06 1.71 12.63
CA ALA A 185 -0.86 1.03 13.52
C ALA A 185 -0.39 -0.37 13.91
N THR A 186 -0.77 -0.77 15.12
CA THR A 186 -0.71 -2.14 15.63
C THR A 186 -2.12 -2.56 16.06
N ALA A 187 -2.30 -3.77 16.58
CA ALA A 187 -3.59 -4.22 17.11
C ALA A 187 -4.13 -3.35 18.26
N THR A 188 -3.29 -2.52 18.90
CA THR A 188 -3.65 -1.78 20.11
C THR A 188 -3.74 -0.26 19.92
N GLY A 189 -3.35 0.27 18.75
CA GLY A 189 -3.39 1.71 18.57
C GLY A 189 -2.96 2.17 17.19
N VAL A 190 -3.29 3.44 16.93
CA VAL A 190 -2.98 4.15 15.70
C VAL A 190 -2.27 5.45 16.03
N ARG A 191 -1.23 5.77 15.27
CA ARG A 191 -0.56 7.06 15.30
C ARG A 191 -0.53 7.63 13.90
N THR A 192 -0.92 8.89 13.77
CA THR A 192 -0.75 9.67 12.56
C THR A 192 0.28 10.77 12.81
N ARG A 193 1.06 11.10 11.78
CA ARG A 193 2.00 12.23 11.79
C ARG A 193 2.09 12.85 10.40
N PRO A 194 2.34 14.16 10.27
CA PRO A 194 2.56 14.77 8.96
C PRO A 194 3.71 14.09 8.18
N LEU A 195 3.54 13.99 6.86
CA LEU A 195 4.65 13.69 5.95
C LEU A 195 5.57 14.90 5.95
N THR A 196 6.78 14.71 6.47
CA THR A 196 7.81 15.74 6.50
C THR A 196 9.00 15.21 5.71
N PRO A 197 9.63 16.04 4.88
CA PRO A 197 10.90 15.68 4.27
C PRO A 197 11.86 15.26 5.36
N THR A 198 12.43 14.07 5.24
CA THR A 198 13.59 13.72 6.04
C THR A 198 14.66 14.75 5.74
N ARG A 199 15.04 15.54 6.75
CA ARG A 199 16.29 16.30 6.65
C ARG A 199 17.38 15.25 6.55
N ASP A 200 17.98 15.11 5.38
CA ASP A 200 19.22 14.35 5.25
C ASP A 200 20.17 14.87 6.32
N ALA A 201 20.61 13.97 7.20
CA ALA A 201 21.83 14.22 7.95
C ALA A 201 22.92 14.35 6.88
N SER A 202 23.37 15.58 6.61
CA SER A 202 24.50 15.80 5.73
C SER A 202 25.64 14.89 6.19
N PRO A 203 26.25 14.11 5.28
CA PRO A 203 27.44 13.36 5.65
C PRO A 203 28.51 14.37 6.09
N ALA A 204 29.01 14.19 7.30
CA ALA A 204 30.13 14.94 7.86
C ALA A 204 31.44 14.58 7.15
#